data_AF-A0A819EMJ6-F1
#
_entry.id   AF-A0A819EMJ6-F1
#
_cell.length_a   1.000
_cell.length_b   1.000
_cell.length_c   1.000
_cell.angle_alpha   90.00
_cell.angle_beta   90.00
_cell.angle_gamma   90.00
#
_symmetry.space_group_name_H-M   'P 1'
#
loop_
_entity.id
_entity.type
_entity.pdbx_description
1 polymer ?
#
loop_
_entity_poly.entity_id
_entity_poly.type
_entity_poly.pdbx_seq_one_letter_code
_entity_poly.pdbx_strand_id
1 'polypeptide(L)'
;MTSNESPSYTTQHSNTSTYSNESEISSPSPSPLPANNTVQYGPIHIRLCRRPAPTIATGRRPKHLVLAGEEAIKREKRREKNREAARKLKERRQCIEDELNQKLKELQGEHTNLQEYLQQLQQRKQHLQEKVNNCLNDPMDELLLNDSQDITLFLEQYLGDLDLFDESKESDFDFDFDFDVDISSIQ
;
A
#
# COMPACT_ATOMS: atom_id res chain seq x y z
N MET A 1 12.65 -28.53 -35.67
CA MET A 1 11.46 -28.12 -34.89
C MET A 1 11.06 -29.31 -34.03
N THR A 2 11.47 -29.31 -32.76
CA THR A 2 11.19 -30.41 -31.81
C THR A 2 10.30 -29.86 -30.71
N SER A 3 9.04 -30.26 -30.72
CA SER A 3 8.02 -29.87 -29.75
C SER A 3 8.24 -30.64 -28.44
N ASN A 4 8.56 -29.92 -27.36
CA ASN A 4 8.61 -30.47 -26.01
C ASN A 4 7.25 -30.31 -25.34
N GLU A 5 6.50 -31.40 -25.24
CA GLU A 5 5.31 -31.48 -24.40
C GLU A 5 5.73 -31.64 -22.92
N SER A 6 5.17 -30.81 -22.05
CA SER A 6 5.34 -30.90 -20.60
C SER A 6 4.19 -31.72 -20.01
N PRO A 7 4.43 -32.70 -19.10
CA PRO A 7 3.35 -33.38 -18.41
C PRO A 7 2.86 -32.54 -17.22
N SER A 8 1.57 -32.22 -17.24
CA SER A 8 0.82 -31.65 -16.11
C SER A 8 0.42 -32.77 -15.14
N TYR A 9 0.85 -32.70 -13.88
CA TYR A 9 0.44 -33.63 -12.84
C TYR A 9 -0.58 -32.99 -11.91
N THR A 10 -1.87 -33.18 -12.20
CA THR A 10 -2.96 -32.89 -11.27
C THR A 10 -3.04 -34.01 -10.23
N THR A 11 -2.57 -33.76 -9.02
CA THR A 11 -2.78 -34.66 -7.88
C THR A 11 -4.11 -34.32 -7.22
N GLN A 12 -5.12 -35.17 -7.43
CA GLN A 12 -6.39 -35.08 -6.70
C GLN A 12 -6.26 -35.76 -5.33
N HIS A 13 -6.59 -35.03 -4.27
CA HIS A 13 -6.76 -35.59 -2.93
C HIS A 13 -8.26 -35.74 -2.65
N SER A 14 -8.75 -36.98 -2.62
CA SER A 14 -10.10 -37.30 -2.18
C SER A 14 -10.12 -37.40 -0.65
N ASN A 15 -10.76 -36.42 0.00
CA ASN A 15 -11.12 -36.49 1.42
C ASN A 15 -12.62 -36.76 1.54
N THR A 16 -13.01 -37.99 1.88
CA THR A 16 -14.31 -38.28 2.50
C THR A 16 -14.21 -39.55 3.35
N SER A 17 -14.09 -39.36 4.66
CA SER A 17 -14.48 -40.39 5.63
C SER A 17 -15.28 -39.72 6.73
N THR A 18 -16.56 -39.51 6.39
CA THR A 18 -17.64 -39.27 7.34
C THR A 18 -18.01 -40.62 7.97
N TYR A 19 -17.63 -40.83 9.22
CA TYR A 19 -18.27 -41.85 10.05
C TYR A 19 -19.14 -41.12 11.06
N SER A 20 -20.44 -41.37 10.95
CA SER A 20 -21.48 -40.81 11.79
C SER A 20 -21.35 -41.31 13.24
N ASN A 21 -21.66 -40.37 14.13
CA ASN A 21 -22.04 -40.56 15.53
C ASN A 21 -23.07 -41.69 15.69
N GLU A 22 -23.10 -42.28 16.89
CA GLU A 22 -24.27 -42.41 17.78
C GLU A 22 -23.92 -43.45 18.85
N SER A 23 -23.58 -42.96 20.05
CA SER A 23 -23.58 -43.77 21.27
C SER A 23 -23.84 -42.83 22.43
N GLU A 24 -25.12 -42.69 22.73
CA GLU A 24 -25.66 -42.11 23.95
C GLU A 24 -25.02 -42.80 25.16
N ILE A 25 -24.20 -42.06 25.91
CA ILE A 25 -23.80 -42.47 27.25
C ILE A 25 -24.28 -41.38 28.20
N SER A 26 -25.37 -41.76 28.89
CA SER A 26 -26.00 -41.08 30.01
C SER A 26 -24.99 -40.36 30.90
N SER A 27 -25.14 -39.03 31.00
CA SER A 27 -24.29 -38.17 31.80
C SER A 27 -24.78 -38.20 33.26
N PRO A 28 -23.96 -38.63 34.24
CA PRO A 28 -24.29 -38.36 35.64
C PRO A 28 -24.06 -36.88 35.92
N SER A 29 -25.13 -36.22 36.38
CA SER A 29 -25.19 -34.84 36.87
C SER A 29 -23.99 -34.44 37.74
N PRO A 30 -23.29 -33.33 37.47
CA PRO A 30 -22.24 -32.84 38.35
C PRO A 30 -22.88 -32.12 39.55
N SER A 31 -22.98 -32.84 40.67
CA SER A 31 -23.22 -32.22 41.98
C SER A 31 -22.10 -31.22 42.30
N PRO A 32 -22.40 -29.99 42.77
CA PRO A 32 -21.41 -28.94 42.90
C PRO A 32 -20.85 -28.83 44.33
N LEU A 33 -19.67 -29.39 44.63
CA LEU A 33 -18.88 -29.07 45.84
C LEU A 33 -17.39 -29.46 45.65
N PRO A 34 -16.43 -28.90 46.42
CA PRO A 34 -16.06 -27.50 46.52
C PRO A 34 -14.57 -27.27 46.14
N ALA A 35 -14.27 -26.02 45.79
CA ALA A 35 -13.04 -25.27 46.06
C ALA A 35 -11.63 -25.95 45.95
N ASN A 36 -10.85 -25.35 45.04
CA ASN A 36 -9.45 -24.94 45.22
C ASN A 36 -8.34 -25.96 44.96
N ASN A 37 -7.95 -26.04 43.68
CA ASN A 37 -6.55 -26.32 43.33
C ASN A 37 -6.11 -25.59 42.05
N THR A 38 -6.51 -24.32 41.94
CA THR A 38 -6.04 -23.42 40.90
C THR A 38 -4.80 -22.69 41.38
N VAL A 39 -3.72 -22.75 40.60
CA VAL A 39 -2.52 -21.93 40.83
C VAL A 39 -2.57 -20.76 39.88
N GLN A 40 -2.41 -19.56 40.44
CA GLN A 40 -2.36 -18.32 39.67
C GLN A 40 -0.91 -17.95 39.36
N TYR A 41 -0.63 -17.69 38.08
CA TYR A 41 0.62 -17.09 37.62
C TYR A 41 0.30 -15.79 36.90
N GLY A 42 0.35 -14.67 37.63
CA GLY A 42 -0.06 -13.36 37.12
C GLY A 42 -1.55 -13.34 36.71
N PRO A 43 -1.92 -12.88 35.50
CA PRO A 43 -3.32 -12.85 35.06
C PRO A 43 -3.89 -14.23 34.72
N ILE A 44 -3.07 -15.28 34.67
CA ILE A 44 -3.47 -16.62 34.21
C ILE A 44 -3.77 -17.53 35.41
N HIS A 45 -4.92 -18.20 35.36
CA HIS A 45 -5.35 -19.17 36.36
C HIS A 45 -5.27 -20.60 35.79
N ILE A 46 -4.40 -21.44 36.35
CA ILE A 46 -4.20 -22.82 35.90
C ILE A 46 -4.90 -23.78 36.85
N ARG A 47 -5.82 -24.61 36.32
CA ARG A 47 -6.41 -25.73 37.08
C ARG A 47 -5.41 -26.89 37.10
N LEU A 48 -4.87 -27.22 38.28
CA LEU A 48 -4.02 -28.40 38.44
C LEU A 48 -4.85 -29.66 38.30
N CYS A 49 -4.71 -30.39 37.18
CA CYS A 49 -5.26 -31.73 37.04
C CYS A 49 -4.55 -32.68 38.03
N ARG A 50 -5.23 -33.02 39.14
CA ARG A 50 -4.67 -33.85 40.23
C ARG A 50 -4.53 -35.34 39.89
N ARG A 51 -5.04 -35.80 38.75
CA ARG A 51 -4.93 -37.21 38.35
C ARG A 51 -4.41 -37.30 36.92
N PRO A 52 -3.31 -38.04 36.66
CA PRO A 52 -3.02 -38.43 35.28
C PRO A 52 -4.24 -39.19 34.79
N ALA A 53 -4.78 -38.79 33.64
CA ALA A 53 -5.88 -39.52 33.02
C ALA A 53 -5.46 -41.00 32.92
N PRO A 54 -6.34 -41.97 33.24
CA PRO A 54 -6.04 -43.39 33.12
C PRO A 54 -5.85 -43.72 31.62
N THR A 55 -4.61 -43.57 31.13
CA THR A 55 -4.28 -43.56 29.70
C THR A 55 -4.19 -44.94 29.06
N ILE A 56 -4.44 -46.02 29.83
CA ILE A 56 -4.41 -47.38 29.28
C ILE A 56 -5.67 -47.67 28.45
N ALA A 57 -6.85 -47.18 28.87
CA ALA A 57 -8.09 -47.39 28.12
C ALA A 57 -8.13 -46.64 26.77
N THR A 58 -7.36 -45.55 26.62
CA THR A 58 -7.28 -44.75 25.39
C THR A 58 -6.17 -45.21 24.43
N GLY A 59 -5.51 -46.34 24.69
CA GLY A 59 -4.44 -46.87 23.84
C GLY A 59 -3.15 -46.05 23.82
N ARG A 60 -2.98 -45.09 24.74
CA ARG A 60 -1.84 -44.18 24.78
C ARG A 60 -0.72 -44.78 25.63
N ARG A 61 0.33 -45.30 24.99
CA ARG A 61 1.47 -45.93 25.67
C ARG A 61 2.26 -44.91 26.52
N PRO A 62 2.79 -45.33 27.69
CA PRO A 62 3.57 -44.43 28.55
C PRO A 62 4.85 -43.97 27.86
N LYS A 63 5.21 -42.69 28.07
CA LYS A 63 6.38 -42.02 27.45
C LYS A 63 7.72 -42.74 27.72
N HIS A 64 7.81 -43.51 28.81
CA HIS A 64 9.01 -44.20 29.29
C HIS A 64 9.10 -45.67 28.89
N LEU A 65 8.16 -46.20 28.07
CA LEU A 65 8.26 -47.56 27.58
C LEU A 65 9.41 -47.65 26.57
N VAL A 66 10.46 -48.39 26.92
CA VAL A 66 11.56 -48.71 26.00
C VAL A 66 11.01 -49.67 24.95
N LEU A 67 11.10 -49.26 23.69
CA LEU A 67 10.56 -50.02 22.57
C LEU A 67 11.71 -50.80 21.96
N ALA A 68 11.57 -52.12 21.92
CA ALA A 68 12.59 -53.05 21.46
C ALA A 68 12.23 -53.63 20.09
N GLY A 69 13.25 -54.09 19.35
CA GLY A 69 13.08 -54.79 18.08
C GLY A 69 12.51 -53.92 16.96
N GLU A 70 11.57 -54.49 16.19
CA GLU A 70 11.02 -53.88 14.96
C GLU A 70 10.32 -52.55 15.20
N GLU A 71 9.65 -52.38 16.35
CA GLU A 71 8.95 -51.13 16.66
C GLU A 71 9.92 -49.97 16.87
N ALA A 72 11.10 -50.23 17.42
CA ALA A 72 12.17 -49.25 17.58
C ALA A 72 12.65 -48.75 16.21
N ILE A 73 12.90 -49.69 15.28
CA ILE A 73 13.34 -49.40 13.91
C ILE A 73 12.29 -48.58 13.16
N LYS A 74 11.00 -48.96 13.26
CA LYS A 74 9.90 -48.23 12.63
C LYS A 74 9.79 -46.80 13.17
N ARG A 75 10.00 -46.62 14.47
CA ARG A 75 10.02 -45.29 15.10
C ARG A 75 11.19 -44.45 14.62
N GLU A 76 12.38 -45.03 14.51
CA GLU A 76 13.55 -44.29 14.02
C GLU A 76 13.39 -43.89 12.55
N LYS A 77 12.89 -44.78 11.69
CA LYS A 77 12.53 -44.44 10.29
C LYS A 77 11.53 -43.29 10.20
N ARG A 78 10.53 -43.25 11.10
CA ARG A 78 9.56 -42.14 11.14
C ARG A 78 10.22 -40.82 11.57
N ARG A 79 11.12 -40.87 12.56
CA ARG A 79 11.87 -39.69 13.00
C ARG A 79 12.75 -39.16 11.88
N GLU A 80 13.46 -40.03 11.17
CA GLU A 80 14.29 -39.62 10.03
C GLU A 80 13.46 -38.95 8.93
N LYS A 81 12.35 -39.59 8.52
CA LYS A 81 11.43 -38.98 7.53
C LYS A 81 10.88 -37.63 8.00
N ASN A 82 10.57 -37.49 9.29
CA ASN A 82 10.07 -36.23 9.84
C ASN A 82 11.18 -35.16 9.89
N ARG A 83 12.42 -35.54 10.22
CA ARG A 83 13.60 -34.66 10.15
C ARG A 83 13.80 -34.15 8.73
N GLU A 84 13.76 -35.04 7.73
CA GLU A 84 13.90 -34.66 6.32
C GLU A 84 12.74 -33.77 5.85
N ALA A 85 11.50 -34.10 6.21
CA ALA A 85 10.33 -33.30 5.86
C ALA A 85 10.39 -31.89 6.48
N ALA A 86 10.84 -31.77 7.73
CA ALA A 86 11.02 -30.48 8.39
C ALA A 86 12.12 -29.65 7.71
N ARG A 87 13.22 -30.29 7.29
CA ARG A 87 14.28 -29.64 6.52
C ARG A 87 13.77 -29.11 5.19
N LYS A 88 13.08 -29.95 4.40
CA LYS A 88 12.47 -29.56 3.12
C LYS A 88 11.44 -28.44 3.28
N LEU A 89 10.64 -28.47 4.35
CA LEU A 89 9.69 -27.40 4.65
C LEU A 89 10.42 -26.08 4.92
N LYS A 90 11.50 -26.11 5.71
CA LYS A 90 12.31 -24.93 6.00
C LYS A 90 12.97 -24.39 4.73
N GLU A 91 13.58 -25.25 3.93
CA GLU A 91 14.18 -24.89 2.63
C GLU A 91 13.14 -24.25 1.70
N ARG A 92 11.96 -24.87 1.57
CA ARG A 92 10.89 -24.31 0.72
C ARG A 92 10.40 -22.95 1.20
N ARG A 93 10.27 -22.76 2.52
CA ARG A 93 9.92 -21.44 3.09
C ARG A 93 10.99 -20.41 2.75
N GLN A 94 12.26 -20.75 2.94
CA GLN A 94 13.37 -19.87 2.59
C GLN A 94 13.37 -19.50 1.10
N CYS A 95 13.19 -20.47 0.20
CA CYS A 95 13.12 -20.18 -1.23
C CYS A 95 11.98 -19.23 -1.59
N ILE A 96 10.81 -19.37 -0.95
CA ILE A 96 9.67 -18.47 -1.17
C ILE A 96 9.99 -17.07 -0.64
N GLU A 97 10.58 -16.96 0.55
CA GLU A 97 11.02 -15.68 1.11
C GLU A 97 12.04 -14.99 0.20
N ASP A 98 13.01 -15.74 -0.32
CA ASP A 98 14.03 -15.24 -1.23
C ASP A 98 13.43 -14.78 -2.56
N GLU A 99 12.49 -15.54 -3.14
CA GLU A 99 11.77 -15.16 -4.37
C GLU A 99 10.96 -13.88 -4.17
N LEU A 100 10.25 -13.76 -3.05
CA LEU A 100 9.47 -12.56 -2.73
C LEU A 100 10.39 -11.35 -2.53
N ASN A 101 11.51 -11.52 -1.83
CA ASN A 101 12.50 -10.47 -1.63
C ASN A 101 13.14 -10.03 -2.96
N GLN A 102 13.40 -10.97 -3.87
CA GLN A 102 13.89 -10.66 -5.21
C GLN A 102 12.87 -9.84 -5.99
N LYS A 103 11.62 -10.30 -6.05
CA LYS A 103 10.52 -9.58 -6.72
C LYS A 103 10.34 -8.18 -6.15
N LEU A 104 10.43 -8.02 -4.83
CA LEU A 104 10.33 -6.72 -4.17
C LEU A 104 11.46 -5.78 -4.61
N LYS A 105 12.71 -6.27 -4.71
CA LYS A 105 13.84 -5.47 -5.22
C LYS A 105 13.65 -5.08 -6.68
N GLU A 106 13.18 -5.99 -7.52
CA GLU A 106 12.89 -5.73 -8.93
C GLU A 106 11.83 -4.64 -9.06
N LEU A 107 10.68 -4.80 -8.38
CA LEU A 107 9.59 -3.81 -8.35
C LEU A 107 10.02 -2.45 -7.80
N GLN A 108 10.86 -2.43 -6.76
CA GLN A 108 11.42 -1.20 -6.22
C GLN A 108 12.32 -0.50 -7.24
N GLY A 109 13.17 -1.25 -7.95
CA GLY A 109 14.02 -0.72 -9.01
C GLY A 109 13.21 -0.14 -10.17
N GLU A 110 12.17 -0.86 -10.61
CA GLU A 110 11.23 -0.36 -11.62
C GLU A 110 10.53 0.92 -11.16
N HIS A 111 10.01 0.94 -9.93
CA HIS A 111 9.37 2.12 -9.35
C HIS A 111 10.32 3.33 -9.34
N THR A 112 11.57 3.15 -8.89
CA THR A 112 12.55 4.25 -8.87
C THR A 112 12.85 4.76 -10.28
N ASN A 113 13.00 3.86 -11.26
CA ASN A 113 13.25 4.23 -12.65
C ASN A 113 12.06 4.99 -13.26
N LEU A 114 10.84 4.48 -13.06
CA LEU A 114 9.61 5.17 -13.48
C LEU A 114 9.48 6.55 -12.85
N GLN A 115 9.82 6.68 -11.57
CA GLN A 115 9.79 7.95 -10.85
C GLN A 115 10.83 8.95 -11.41
N GLU A 116 12.04 8.48 -11.72
CA GLU A 116 13.06 9.29 -12.41
C GLU A 116 12.58 9.75 -13.78
N TYR A 117 11.98 8.85 -14.57
CA TYR A 117 11.44 9.19 -15.89
C TYR A 117 10.32 10.24 -15.80
N LEU A 118 9.41 10.09 -14.83
CA LEU A 118 8.36 11.06 -14.55
C LEU A 118 8.95 12.43 -14.21
N GLN A 119 9.97 12.45 -13.34
CA GLN A 119 10.66 13.69 -12.96
C GLN A 119 11.31 14.36 -14.18
N GLN A 120 12.00 13.60 -15.03
CA GLN A 120 12.61 14.11 -16.26
C GLN A 120 11.55 14.69 -17.21
N LEU A 121 10.42 13.99 -17.39
CA LEU A 121 9.31 14.48 -18.21
C LEU A 121 8.71 15.76 -17.65
N GLN A 122 8.55 15.85 -16.34
CA GLN A 122 8.03 17.04 -15.67
C GLN A 122 8.97 18.23 -15.82
N GLN A 123 10.28 18.04 -15.64
CA GLN A 123 11.29 19.06 -15.89
C GLN A 123 11.27 19.51 -17.35
N ARG A 124 11.20 18.57 -18.30
CA ARG A 124 11.11 18.91 -19.73
C ARG A 124 9.84 19.68 -20.06
N LYS A 125 8.71 19.29 -19.48
CA LYS A 125 7.44 20.01 -19.63
C LYS A 125 7.58 21.44 -19.12
N GLN A 126 8.10 21.64 -17.91
CA GLN A 126 8.31 22.97 -17.32
C GLN A 126 9.22 23.82 -18.21
N HIS A 127 10.37 23.28 -18.63
CA HIS A 127 11.29 23.96 -19.54
C HIS A 127 10.64 24.40 -20.85
N LEU A 128 9.80 23.54 -21.43
CA LEU A 128 9.07 23.88 -22.66
C LEU A 128 8.00 24.93 -22.41
N GLN A 129 7.30 24.89 -21.27
CA GLN A 129 6.32 25.91 -20.88
C GLN A 129 7.00 27.26 -20.66
N GLU A 130 8.15 27.29 -19.97
CA GLU A 130 8.96 28.50 -19.80
C GLU A 130 9.42 29.05 -21.14
N LYS A 131 9.92 28.20 -22.05
CA LYS A 131 10.30 28.62 -23.40
C LYS A 131 9.13 29.23 -24.17
N VAL A 132 7.96 28.60 -24.12
CA VAL A 132 6.77 29.13 -24.81
C VAL A 132 6.36 30.47 -24.19
N ASN A 133 6.35 30.58 -22.87
CA ASN A 133 6.02 31.83 -22.19
C ASN A 133 7.00 32.93 -22.58
N ASN A 134 8.31 32.67 -22.55
CA ASN A 134 9.32 33.67 -22.94
C ASN A 134 9.17 34.04 -24.43
N CYS A 135 9.02 33.07 -25.33
CA CYS A 135 8.83 33.34 -26.76
C CYS A 135 7.56 34.13 -27.08
N LEU A 136 6.51 34.03 -26.25
CA LEU A 136 5.28 34.79 -26.43
C LEU A 136 5.34 36.17 -25.77
N ASN A 137 5.93 36.24 -24.58
CA ASN A 137 5.97 37.46 -23.78
C ASN A 137 7.04 38.44 -24.29
N ASP A 138 8.23 37.96 -24.68
CA ASP A 138 9.32 38.83 -25.15
C ASP A 138 8.91 39.72 -26.36
N PRO A 139 8.31 39.19 -27.44
CA PRO A 139 7.86 40.05 -28.55
C PRO A 139 6.61 40.87 -28.20
N MET A 140 5.76 40.41 -27.29
CA MET A 140 4.63 41.20 -26.80
C MET A 140 5.09 42.40 -26.00
N ASP A 141 6.11 42.23 -25.15
CA ASP A 141 6.72 43.31 -24.39
C ASP A 141 7.43 44.32 -25.31
N GLU A 142 8.12 43.84 -26.35
CA GLU A 142 8.74 44.70 -27.37
C GLU A 142 7.71 45.51 -28.18
N LEU A 143 6.59 44.88 -28.58
CA LEU A 143 5.47 45.56 -29.25
C LEU A 143 4.82 46.61 -28.34
N LEU A 144 4.55 46.26 -27.08
CA LEU A 144 3.96 47.20 -26.11
C LEU A 144 4.87 48.38 -25.80
N LEU A 145 6.19 48.17 -25.74
CA LEU A 145 7.16 49.26 -25.58
C LEU A 145 7.17 50.18 -26.81
N ASN A 146 7.17 49.63 -28.02
CA ASN A 146 7.19 50.43 -29.24
C ASN A 146 5.89 51.23 -29.42
N ASP A 147 4.73 50.62 -29.20
CA ASP A 147 3.44 51.32 -29.26
C ASP A 147 3.36 52.44 -28.22
N SER A 148 3.94 52.25 -27.02
CA SER A 148 3.99 53.29 -26.01
C SER A 148 4.87 54.48 -26.42
N GLN A 149 5.98 54.23 -27.13
CA GLN A 149 6.87 55.30 -27.61
C GLN A 149 6.21 56.09 -28.75
N ASP A 150 5.52 55.43 -29.67
CA ASP A 150 4.80 56.08 -30.77
C ASP A 150 3.63 56.91 -30.25
N ILE A 151 2.88 56.42 -29.26
CA ILE A 151 1.83 57.19 -28.59
C ILE A 151 2.42 58.41 -27.87
N THR A 152 3.57 58.25 -27.21
CA THR A 152 4.23 59.36 -26.50
C THR A 152 4.72 60.43 -27.47
N LEU A 153 5.35 60.03 -28.58
CA LEU A 153 5.79 60.94 -29.65
C LEU A 153 4.61 61.64 -30.33
N PHE A 154 3.51 60.92 -30.58
CA PHE A 154 2.28 61.51 -31.12
C PHE A 154 1.67 62.54 -30.16
N LEU A 155 1.66 62.25 -28.85
CA LEU A 155 1.19 63.18 -27.82
C LEU A 155 2.10 64.40 -27.69
N GLU A 156 3.42 64.24 -27.69
CA GLU A 156 4.35 65.39 -27.66
C GLU A 156 4.19 66.28 -28.90
N GLN A 157 3.95 65.69 -30.07
CA GLN A 157 3.70 66.44 -31.29
C GLN A 157 2.36 67.19 -31.25
N TYR A 158 1.33 66.64 -30.59
CA TYR A 158 0.04 67.30 -30.42
C TYR A 158 0.01 68.33 -29.28
N LEU A 159 0.77 68.11 -28.21
CA LEU A 159 0.90 69.04 -27.09
C LEU A 159 1.86 70.19 -27.37
N GLY A 160 2.87 70.00 -28.22
CA GLY A 160 3.78 71.07 -28.63
C GLY A 160 3.10 72.21 -29.41
N ASP A 161 1.92 71.95 -29.99
CA ASP A 161 1.11 72.94 -30.72
C ASP A 161 -0.04 73.53 -29.88
N LEU A 162 -0.17 73.16 -28.60
CA LEU A 162 -1.24 73.61 -27.71
C LEU A 162 -0.92 74.89 -26.91
N ASP A 163 0.27 75.49 -27.07
CA ASP A 163 0.61 76.80 -26.49
C ASP A 163 -0.05 77.99 -27.22
N LEU A 164 -1.08 77.74 -28.04
CA LEU A 164 -1.81 78.78 -28.76
C LEU A 164 -3.34 78.65 -28.67
N PHE A 165 -3.86 78.16 -27.54
CA PHE A 165 -5.25 78.43 -27.17
C PHE A 165 -5.33 79.32 -25.94
N ASP A 166 -5.60 80.58 -26.25
CA ASP A 166 -5.92 81.69 -25.37
C ASP A 166 -6.80 81.24 -24.19
N GLU A 167 -6.26 81.48 -23.00
CA GLU A 167 -6.83 81.25 -21.68
C GLU A 167 -8.01 82.22 -21.46
N SER A 168 -9.13 81.97 -22.14
CA SER A 168 -10.39 82.64 -21.80
C SER A 168 -11.60 81.84 -22.29
N LYS A 169 -12.08 80.92 -21.45
CA LYS A 169 -13.40 81.05 -20.82
C LYS A 169 -13.75 79.83 -19.96
N GLU A 170 -14.12 80.17 -18.73
CA GLU A 170 -14.92 79.39 -17.80
C GLU A 170 -16.02 78.58 -18.48
N SER A 171 -16.20 77.33 -18.04
CA SER A 171 -17.54 76.88 -17.68
C SER A 171 -17.45 75.71 -16.72
N ASP A 172 -18.09 75.93 -15.56
CA ASP A 172 -18.42 74.91 -14.57
C ASP A 172 -19.11 73.73 -15.24
N PHE A 173 -18.52 72.54 -15.12
CA PHE A 173 -19.21 71.29 -15.40
C PHE A 173 -19.04 70.39 -14.18
N ASP A 174 -19.93 70.60 -13.21
CA ASP A 174 -20.23 69.61 -12.18
C ASP A 174 -20.81 68.38 -12.87
N PHE A 175 -20.00 67.32 -12.96
CA PHE A 175 -20.47 66.01 -13.41
C PHE A 175 -20.34 65.03 -12.25
N ASP A 176 -21.38 65.03 -11.40
CA ASP A 176 -21.65 63.96 -10.45
C ASP A 176 -21.91 62.67 -11.23
N PHE A 177 -21.00 61.71 -11.12
CA PHE A 177 -21.23 60.35 -11.59
C PHE A 177 -20.99 59.36 -10.46
N ASP A 178 -22.05 59.16 -9.67
CA ASP A 178 -22.18 58.02 -8.77
C ASP A 178 -22.21 56.72 -9.60
N PHE A 179 -21.20 55.89 -9.44
CA PHE A 179 -21.19 54.53 -9.98
C PHE A 179 -21.00 53.53 -8.84
N ASP A 180 -22.11 53.17 -8.20
CA ASP A 180 -22.22 52.00 -7.34
C ASP A 180 -22.08 50.73 -8.19
N VAL A 181 -20.94 50.06 -8.08
CA VAL A 181 -20.75 48.70 -8.61
C VAL A 181 -20.77 47.73 -7.45
N ASP A 182 -21.88 47.01 -7.33
CA ASP A 182 -22.02 45.84 -6.46
C ASP A 182 -21.18 44.68 -7.01
N ILE A 183 -20.14 44.29 -6.28
CA ILE A 183 -19.19 43.21 -6.65
C ILE A 183 -19.63 41.84 -6.06
N SER A 184 -20.89 41.66 -5.68
CA SER A 184 -21.32 40.47 -4.92
C SER A 184 -21.73 39.25 -5.76
N SER A 185 -21.26 39.05 -6.99
CA SER A 185 -21.68 37.87 -7.80
C SER A 185 -20.58 37.15 -8.58
N ILE A 186 -19.36 37.11 -8.04
CA ILE A 186 -18.33 36.18 -8.55
C ILE A 186 -17.96 35.19 -7.45
N GLN A 187 -18.79 34.16 -7.26
CA GLN A 187 -18.39 32.83 -6.77
C GLN A 187 -19.29 31.76 -7.39
#